data_AF-A0A6A6ZFH2-F1
#
_entry.id   AF-A0A6A6ZFH2-F1
#
_cell.length_a   1.000
_cell.length_b   1.000
_cell.length_c   1.000
_cell.angle_alpha   90.00
_cell.angle_beta   90.00
_cell.angle_gamma   90.00
#
_symmetry.space_group_name_H-M   'P 1'
#
loop_
_entity.id
_entity.type
_entity.pdbx_description
1 polymer ?
#
loop_
_entity_poly.entity_id
_entity_poly.type
_entity_poly.pdbx_seq_one_letter_code
_entity_poly.pdbx_strand_id
1 'polypeptide(L)'
;MVAITFPARPERRFRPKLKWTDGLIQLVRLAALAFVTTGIAWGAIGFSVTLKGFVMWGHDVEVDTQLALLGLVNKMLDVALVSSLEYTASFLLTTWMISEGGKEALGATFGDFDLKNELTKPWITIWSFVARAITPQWRDHSTIHYPKAHLQEVSWMMHHKAGRDNVGEQGALEWAAALSASRSLDGLSDLVPVCSLKEKGWQLTHARDLGDTKRWTGLKTTFKVNEPVESLSILGKQVWEVFGWMRASGHKSAKASTGWTGNLTLMVPVLNTICKSYTAERENTARLATATFHGEEVSEPPRFTVDLGSRKGSPERIECTVTFRQALHSFGLWIVDMADVDISQNHYNQLFDEKLIYQRPAIQDYNITRALAAQTESVLTRMDRLMMDEEISHYLFHIAHKLQEVDSAIKSDAEGLAVVLATIVQNLLSYSDQTRTALPSELPKDSNDIITSYPMQWQLYASGPRLKWQWASVTILIVVICCLISGLFQLIWHRMAPGDWTEVPGMMGLAQASPKLTDIEVEEKANKRLYYVDEESKDKIMLWSKASDRAR
;
A
#
# COMPACT_ATOMS: atom_id res chain seq x y z
N MET A 1 -21.46 57.28 -3.57
CA MET A 1 -21.66 58.17 -2.40
C MET A 1 -22.97 57.73 -1.74
N VAL A 2 -22.90 57.07 -0.58
CA VAL A 2 -24.09 56.60 0.16
C VAL A 2 -24.08 57.32 1.49
N ALA A 3 -25.04 58.22 1.70
CA ALA A 3 -25.22 58.90 2.98
C ALA A 3 -26.10 58.02 3.87
N ILE A 4 -25.57 57.61 5.03
CA ILE A 4 -26.33 56.89 6.04
C ILE A 4 -26.49 57.83 7.24
N THR A 5 -27.71 58.25 7.49
CA THR A 5 -28.12 59.01 8.69
C THR A 5 -28.54 58.03 9.78
N PHE A 6 -28.04 58.22 11.01
CA PHE A 6 -28.40 57.39 12.16
C PHE A 6 -29.31 58.14 13.14
N PRO A 7 -30.43 57.55 13.59
CA PRO A 7 -31.32 58.17 14.56
C PRO A 7 -30.79 58.09 16.00
N ALA A 8 -31.23 59.04 16.84
CA ALA A 8 -30.88 59.16 18.26
C ALA A 8 -31.32 57.95 19.12
N ARG A 9 -30.66 57.77 20.27
CA ARG A 9 -30.77 56.63 21.21
C ARG A 9 -32.20 56.07 21.35
N PRO A 10 -32.42 54.76 21.09
CA PRO A 10 -33.70 54.14 21.40
C PRO A 10 -33.83 53.86 22.91
N GLU A 11 -34.84 54.47 23.54
CA GLU A 11 -35.35 54.05 24.84
C GLU A 11 -36.09 52.70 24.69
N ARG A 12 -35.75 51.75 25.57
CA ARG A 12 -36.34 50.40 25.72
C ARG A 12 -36.19 49.46 24.51
N ARG A 13 -35.14 48.63 24.56
CA ARG A 13 -34.91 47.51 23.64
C ARG A 13 -36.03 46.47 23.74
N PHE A 14 -36.90 46.41 22.75
CA PHE A 14 -37.68 45.20 22.46
C PHE A 14 -36.71 44.08 22.08
N ARG A 15 -36.73 42.97 22.83
CA ARG A 15 -35.98 41.77 22.44
C ARG A 15 -36.57 41.27 21.11
N PRO A 16 -35.77 41.11 20.04
CA PRO A 16 -36.28 40.56 18.79
C PRO A 16 -36.84 39.17 19.06
N LYS A 17 -38.02 38.89 18.50
CA LYS A 17 -38.62 37.54 18.57
C LYS A 17 -37.70 36.59 17.81
N LEU A 18 -37.38 35.44 18.45
CA LEU A 18 -36.57 34.38 17.87
C LEU A 18 -37.10 34.06 16.46
N LYS A 19 -36.26 34.21 15.42
CA LYS A 19 -36.68 33.85 14.07
C LYS A 19 -36.62 32.33 13.96
N TRP A 20 -37.58 31.73 13.23
CA TRP A 20 -37.60 30.28 13.02
C TRP A 20 -36.31 29.77 12.34
N THR A 21 -35.65 30.62 11.54
CA THR A 21 -34.35 30.37 10.92
C THR A 21 -33.24 30.12 11.96
N ASP A 22 -33.29 30.77 13.12
CA ASP A 22 -32.29 30.60 14.17
C ASP A 22 -32.44 29.22 14.83
N GLY A 23 -33.69 28.77 14.99
CA GLY A 23 -33.99 27.41 15.45
C GLY A 23 -33.52 26.33 14.46
N LEU A 24 -33.70 26.56 13.16
CA LEU A 24 -33.24 25.65 12.11
C LEU A 24 -31.72 25.51 12.10
N ILE A 25 -30.98 26.62 12.20
CA ILE A 25 -29.51 26.63 12.24
C ILE A 25 -28.99 25.86 13.47
N GLN A 26 -29.64 26.00 14.62
CA GLN A 26 -29.25 25.26 15.83
C GLN A 26 -29.54 23.76 15.71
N LEU A 27 -30.64 23.38 15.05
CA LEU A 27 -30.97 21.98 14.80
C LEU A 27 -29.95 21.33 13.86
N VAL A 28 -29.53 22.02 12.80
CA VAL A 28 -28.45 21.56 11.90
C VAL A 28 -27.14 21.35 12.66
N ARG A 29 -26.81 22.24 13.60
CA ARG A 29 -25.60 22.12 14.43
C ARG A 29 -25.67 20.95 15.41
N LEU A 30 -26.82 20.71 16.03
CA LEU A 30 -27.04 19.54 16.88
C LEU A 30 -26.94 18.23 16.09
N ALA A 31 -27.50 18.20 14.88
CA ALA A 31 -27.38 17.04 14.00
C ALA A 31 -25.91 16.78 13.63
N ALA A 32 -25.17 17.81 13.21
CA ALA A 32 -23.75 17.68 12.90
C ALA A 32 -22.94 17.18 14.10
N LEU A 33 -23.21 17.70 15.29
CA LEU A 33 -22.58 17.27 16.54
C LEU A 33 -22.86 15.80 16.85
N ALA A 34 -24.11 15.35 16.69
CA ALA A 34 -24.51 13.96 16.86
C ALA A 34 -23.79 13.04 15.85
N PHE A 35 -23.64 13.48 14.60
CA PHE A 35 -22.90 12.73 13.58
C PHE A 35 -21.41 12.61 13.92
N VAL A 36 -20.75 13.70 14.32
CA VAL A 36 -19.32 13.67 14.69
C VAL A 36 -19.09 12.78 15.91
N THR A 37 -19.91 12.91 16.96
CA THR A 37 -19.78 12.09 18.18
C THR A 37 -20.03 10.60 17.90
N THR A 38 -21.02 10.28 17.06
CA THR A 38 -21.29 8.89 16.64
C THR A 38 -20.13 8.33 15.81
N GLY A 39 -19.58 9.12 14.87
CA GLY A 39 -18.43 8.71 14.07
C GLY A 39 -17.18 8.44 14.92
N ILE A 40 -16.92 9.27 15.93
CA ILE A 40 -15.82 9.06 16.89
C ILE A 40 -16.07 7.81 17.74
N ALA A 41 -17.29 7.60 18.24
CA ALA A 41 -17.64 6.42 19.04
C ALA A 41 -17.50 5.12 18.22
N TRP A 42 -17.96 5.12 16.97
CA TRP A 42 -17.82 3.98 16.05
C TRP A 42 -16.36 3.72 15.68
N GLY A 43 -15.59 4.78 15.41
CA GLY A 43 -14.14 4.66 15.20
C GLY A 43 -13.41 4.11 16.42
N ALA A 44 -13.80 4.52 17.64
CA ALA A 44 -13.21 4.02 18.88
C ALA A 44 -13.53 2.53 19.15
N ILE A 45 -14.68 2.05 18.71
CA ILE A 45 -15.09 0.64 18.82
C ILE A 45 -14.47 -0.21 17.69
N GLY A 46 -13.76 0.40 16.74
CA GLY A 46 -13.19 -0.29 15.58
C GLY A 46 -14.25 -0.77 14.58
N PHE A 47 -15.41 -0.12 14.56
CA PHE A 47 -16.49 -0.46 13.65
C PHE A 47 -16.10 -0.07 12.22
N SER A 48 -15.86 -1.07 11.37
CA SER A 48 -15.62 -0.89 9.93
C SER A 48 -16.87 -1.29 9.16
N VAL A 49 -17.32 -0.42 8.25
CA VAL A 49 -18.41 -0.74 7.33
C VAL A 49 -17.78 -1.22 6.03
N THR A 50 -17.90 -2.52 5.76
CA THR A 50 -17.58 -3.05 4.44
C THR A 50 -18.70 -2.63 3.49
N LEU A 51 -18.40 -1.75 2.53
CA LEU A 51 -19.34 -1.33 1.50
C LEU A 51 -19.70 -2.54 0.62
N LYS A 52 -20.83 -3.19 0.91
CA LYS A 52 -21.47 -4.13 -0.02
C LYS A 52 -22.49 -3.36 -0.84
N GLY A 53 -22.71 -3.77 -2.10
CA GLY A 53 -23.79 -3.24 -2.92
C GLY A 53 -25.10 -3.30 -2.13
N PHE A 54 -25.71 -2.14 -1.89
CA PHE A 54 -26.95 -2.05 -1.14
C PHE A 54 -28.03 -1.48 -2.06
N VAL A 55 -29.22 -2.05 -1.97
CA VAL A 55 -30.36 -1.65 -2.78
C VAL A 55 -31.06 -0.51 -2.05
N MET A 56 -30.90 0.72 -2.54
CA MET A 56 -31.68 1.86 -2.06
C MET A 56 -32.89 2.00 -2.99
N TRP A 57 -34.09 1.77 -2.45
CA TRP A 57 -35.35 2.03 -3.17
C TRP A 57 -35.52 1.18 -4.44
N GLY A 58 -35.05 -0.06 -4.40
CA GLY A 58 -35.17 -1.01 -5.52
C GLY A 58 -34.09 -0.87 -6.60
N HIS A 59 -33.13 0.05 -6.44
CA HIS A 59 -32.00 0.20 -7.35
C HIS A 59 -30.68 -0.14 -6.67
N ASP A 60 -29.81 -0.87 -7.38
CA ASP A 60 -28.44 -1.13 -6.97
C ASP A 60 -27.64 0.17 -7.02
N VAL A 61 -27.18 0.64 -5.86
CA VAL A 61 -26.31 1.82 -5.79
C VAL A 61 -24.87 1.36 -5.97
N GLU A 62 -24.27 1.71 -7.11
CA GLU A 62 -22.88 1.43 -7.44
C GLU A 62 -21.91 1.97 -6.38
N VAL A 63 -20.78 1.28 -6.20
CA VAL A 63 -19.74 1.61 -5.20
C VAL A 63 -19.23 3.04 -5.38
N ASP A 64 -19.11 3.52 -6.62
CA ASP A 64 -18.68 4.89 -6.92
C ASP A 64 -19.68 5.95 -6.42
N THR A 65 -20.98 5.64 -6.47
CA THR A 65 -22.04 6.51 -5.92
C THR A 65 -22.01 6.50 -4.40
N GLN A 66 -21.69 5.35 -3.78
CA GLN A 66 -21.50 5.25 -2.33
C GLN A 66 -20.29 6.07 -1.86
N LEU A 67 -19.18 6.01 -2.60
CA LEU A 67 -18.00 6.84 -2.34
C LEU A 67 -18.26 8.33 -2.54
N ALA A 68 -19.01 8.70 -3.58
CA ALA A 68 -19.43 10.09 -3.82
C ALA A 68 -20.35 10.61 -2.70
N LEU A 69 -21.29 9.79 -2.22
CA LEU A 69 -22.19 10.13 -1.12
C LEU A 69 -21.43 10.23 0.21
N LEU A 70 -20.44 9.37 0.44
CA LEU A 70 -19.55 9.46 1.60
C LEU A 70 -18.69 10.73 1.53
N GLY A 71 -18.22 11.11 0.33
CA GLY A 71 -17.57 12.40 0.08
C GLY A 71 -18.49 13.59 0.35
N LEU A 72 -19.77 13.52 -0.03
CA LEU A 72 -20.78 14.55 0.24
C LEU A 72 -21.05 14.70 1.74
N VAL A 73 -21.23 13.59 2.46
CA VAL A 73 -21.45 13.59 3.92
C VAL A 73 -20.23 14.16 4.64
N ASN A 74 -19.03 13.76 4.24
CA ASN A 74 -17.80 14.30 4.78
C ASN A 74 -17.70 15.82 4.55
N LYS A 75 -18.10 16.28 3.36
CA LYS A 75 -18.11 17.72 3.03
C LYS A 75 -19.16 18.51 3.83
N MET A 76 -20.35 17.93 4.06
CA MET A 76 -21.36 18.55 4.91
C MET A 76 -20.91 18.63 6.37
N LEU A 77 -20.24 17.59 6.88
CA LEU A 77 -19.64 17.60 8.22
C LEU A 77 -18.55 18.66 8.35
N ASP A 78 -17.69 18.81 7.35
CA ASP A 78 -16.69 19.87 7.30
C ASP A 78 -17.33 21.27 7.36
N VAL A 79 -18.35 21.53 6.54
CA VAL A 79 -19.05 22.82 6.52
C VAL A 79 -19.74 23.08 7.86
N ALA A 80 -20.37 22.07 8.44
CA ALA A 80 -21.03 22.20 9.73
C ALA A 80 -20.02 22.44 10.86
N LEU A 81 -18.87 21.77 10.84
CA LEU A 81 -17.80 21.93 11.82
C LEU A 81 -17.15 23.32 11.72
N VAL A 82 -16.86 23.80 10.51
CA VAL A 82 -16.36 25.17 10.28
C VAL A 82 -17.36 26.21 10.77
N SER A 83 -18.64 26.09 10.40
CA SER A 83 -19.70 27.00 10.87
C SER A 83 -19.87 26.97 12.41
N SER A 84 -19.67 25.80 13.00
CA SER A 84 -19.75 25.60 14.45
C SER A 84 -18.57 26.22 15.20
N LEU A 85 -17.36 26.12 14.64
CA LEU A 85 -16.16 26.78 15.17
C LEU A 85 -16.27 28.30 15.07
N GLU A 86 -16.73 28.83 13.93
CA GLU A 86 -16.97 30.28 13.76
C GLU A 86 -17.97 30.82 14.79
N TYR A 87 -19.05 30.09 15.04
CA TYR A 87 -20.03 30.45 16.05
C TYR A 87 -19.47 30.37 17.47
N THR A 88 -18.71 29.32 17.78
CA THR A 88 -18.10 29.13 19.10
C THR A 88 -17.09 30.24 19.40
N ALA A 89 -16.26 30.60 18.42
CA ALA A 89 -15.33 31.73 18.53
C ALA A 89 -16.08 33.04 18.76
N SER A 90 -17.14 33.29 17.99
CA SER A 90 -17.97 34.49 18.13
C SER A 90 -18.66 34.55 19.50
N PHE A 91 -19.16 33.42 20.00
CA PHE A 91 -19.82 33.31 21.30
C PHE A 91 -18.84 33.48 22.47
N LEU A 92 -17.65 32.87 22.40
CA LEU A 92 -16.61 33.02 23.42
C LEU A 92 -16.12 34.46 23.50
N LEU A 93 -15.85 35.10 22.36
CA LEU A 93 -15.50 36.53 22.30
C LEU A 93 -16.61 37.40 22.91
N THR A 94 -17.88 37.11 22.57
CA THR A 94 -19.04 37.83 23.09
C THR A 94 -19.18 37.67 24.62
N THR A 95 -19.00 36.45 25.13
CA THR A 95 -19.10 36.15 26.57
C THR A 95 -17.94 36.78 27.35
N TRP A 96 -16.73 36.78 26.77
CA TRP A 96 -15.56 37.44 27.35
C TRP A 96 -15.75 38.95 27.46
N MET A 97 -16.22 39.61 26.40
CA MET A 97 -16.53 41.05 26.39
C MET A 97 -17.62 41.45 27.40
N ILE A 98 -18.58 40.57 27.71
CA ILE A 98 -19.65 40.84 28.69
C ILE A 98 -19.20 40.56 30.14
N SER A 99 -18.25 39.65 30.34
CA SER A 99 -17.77 39.24 31.66
C SER A 99 -17.07 40.40 32.40
N GLU A 100 -17.06 40.38 33.74
CA GLU A 100 -16.51 41.49 34.55
C GLU A 100 -15.04 41.82 34.26
N GLY A 101 -14.24 40.86 33.79
CA GLY A 101 -12.85 41.10 33.36
C GLY A 101 -12.72 41.81 32.00
N GLY A 102 -13.78 41.86 31.18
CA GLY A 102 -13.82 42.61 29.92
C GLY A 102 -14.24 44.07 30.08
N LYS A 103 -14.77 44.46 31.25
CA LYS A 103 -15.21 45.85 31.52
C LYS A 103 -14.05 46.84 31.62
N GLU A 104 -12.84 46.36 31.88
CA GLU A 104 -11.60 47.16 31.88
C GLU A 104 -10.85 47.11 30.53
N ALA A 105 -11.22 46.19 29.63
CA ALA A 105 -10.59 46.05 28.32
C ALA A 105 -11.25 46.98 27.29
N LEU A 106 -10.43 47.82 26.66
CA LEU A 106 -10.78 48.80 25.63
C LEU A 106 -11.26 48.14 24.31
N GLY A 107 -12.46 47.54 24.30
CA GLY A 107 -13.14 47.06 23.09
C GLY A 107 -12.44 45.90 22.34
N ALA A 108 -13.10 45.42 21.28
CA ALA A 108 -12.56 44.37 20.42
C ALA A 108 -11.41 44.91 19.55
N THR A 109 -10.31 44.18 19.43
CA THR A 109 -9.14 44.58 18.63
C THR A 109 -9.13 43.89 17.26
N PHE A 110 -8.45 44.46 16.26
CA PHE A 110 -8.29 43.85 14.94
C PHE A 110 -7.65 42.45 14.97
N GLY A 111 -6.82 42.14 15.98
CA GLY A 111 -6.23 40.81 16.16
C GLY A 111 -7.26 39.72 16.47
N ASP A 112 -8.39 40.08 17.10
CA ASP A 112 -9.49 39.15 17.39
C ASP A 112 -10.24 38.74 16.10
N PHE A 113 -10.17 39.57 15.05
CA PHE A 113 -10.73 39.30 13.73
C PHE A 113 -9.80 38.46 12.85
N ASP A 114 -8.48 38.56 13.02
CA ASP A 114 -7.52 37.74 12.31
C ASP A 114 -7.52 36.27 12.80
N LEU A 115 -7.72 36.06 14.11
CA LEU A 115 -7.89 34.72 14.69
C LEU A 115 -9.09 33.95 14.09
N LYS A 116 -10.18 34.65 13.78
CA LYS A 116 -11.37 34.10 13.10
C LYS A 116 -11.07 33.71 11.64
N ASN A 117 -10.20 34.45 10.96
CA ASN A 117 -9.84 34.23 9.56
C ASN A 117 -8.79 33.12 9.36
N GLU A 118 -7.98 32.82 10.39
CA GLU A 118 -6.97 31.76 10.35
C GLU A 118 -7.57 30.35 10.54
N LEU A 119 -8.70 30.23 11.24
CA LEU A 119 -9.33 28.95 11.59
C LEU A 119 -10.17 28.31 10.45
N THR A 120 -10.28 28.91 9.26
CA THR A 120 -11.38 28.61 8.30
C THR A 120 -10.96 28.11 6.89
N LYS A 121 -9.68 27.76 6.61
CA LYS A 121 -9.19 27.55 5.21
C LYS A 121 -8.67 26.14 4.82
N PRO A 122 -9.54 25.15 4.50
CA PRO A 122 -9.18 23.76 4.14
C PRO A 122 -8.59 23.53 2.73
N TRP A 123 -8.71 24.46 1.78
CA TRP A 123 -8.15 24.32 0.41
C TRP A 123 -6.62 24.30 0.37
N ILE A 124 -5.97 24.88 1.38
CA ILE A 124 -4.51 24.84 1.55
C ILE A 124 -4.04 23.40 1.82
N THR A 125 -4.86 22.55 2.43
CA THR A 125 -4.56 21.14 2.69
C THR A 125 -4.60 20.30 1.41
N ILE A 126 -5.57 20.53 0.53
CA ILE A 126 -5.66 19.86 -0.78
C ILE A 126 -4.52 20.33 -1.69
N TRP A 127 -4.28 21.64 -1.76
CA TRP A 127 -3.16 22.20 -2.54
C TRP A 127 -1.82 21.69 -2.03
N SER A 128 -1.61 21.64 -0.71
CA SER A 128 -0.38 21.10 -0.13
C SER A 128 -0.26 19.58 -0.26
N PHE A 129 -1.36 18.83 -0.37
CA PHE A 129 -1.32 17.40 -0.68
C PHE A 129 -0.96 17.16 -2.15
N VAL A 130 -1.58 17.89 -3.08
CA VAL A 130 -1.28 17.82 -4.52
C VAL A 130 0.15 18.29 -4.79
N ALA A 131 0.58 19.41 -4.19
CA ALA A 131 1.96 19.88 -4.29
C ALA A 131 2.96 18.90 -3.67
N ARG A 132 2.59 18.20 -2.59
CA ARG A 132 3.42 17.15 -1.96
C ARG A 132 3.48 15.85 -2.78
N ALA A 133 2.39 15.48 -3.47
CA ALA A 133 2.34 14.34 -4.37
C ALA A 133 3.15 14.55 -5.66
N ILE A 134 3.31 15.82 -6.09
CA ILE A 134 4.09 16.19 -7.27
C ILE A 134 5.58 16.45 -6.92
N THR A 135 5.93 16.68 -5.65
CA THR A 135 7.33 16.86 -5.26
C THR A 135 8.15 15.56 -5.36
N PRO A 136 9.39 15.61 -5.88
CA PRO A 136 10.31 14.46 -5.97
C PRO A 136 10.49 13.70 -4.65
N GLN A 137 10.37 14.39 -3.52
CA GLN A 137 10.47 13.81 -2.18
C GLN A 137 9.45 12.68 -1.95
N TRP A 138 8.27 12.69 -2.57
CA TRP A 138 7.29 11.60 -2.38
C TRP A 138 7.75 10.28 -2.98
N ARG A 139 8.49 10.35 -4.10
CA ARG A 139 9.15 9.21 -4.71
C ARG A 139 10.18 8.62 -3.75
N ASP A 140 10.92 9.45 -3.03
CA ASP A 140 11.92 8.99 -2.06
C ASP A 140 11.28 8.27 -0.85
N HIS A 141 10.04 8.59 -0.49
CA HIS A 141 9.34 7.94 0.65
C HIS A 141 8.67 6.60 0.27
N SER A 142 8.37 6.42 -1.02
CA SER A 142 7.75 5.20 -1.57
C SER A 142 8.76 4.30 -2.28
N THR A 143 10.00 4.77 -2.44
CA THR A 143 11.13 3.97 -2.87
C THR A 143 11.81 3.38 -1.65
N ILE A 144 12.08 2.08 -1.70
CA ILE A 144 12.86 1.41 -0.66
C ILE A 144 14.19 0.94 -1.23
N HIS A 145 15.21 0.98 -0.39
CA HIS A 145 16.54 0.46 -0.68
C HIS A 145 16.90 -0.60 0.36
N TYR A 146 17.35 -1.76 -0.09
CA TYR A 146 17.75 -2.85 0.79
C TYR A 146 18.88 -3.70 0.16
N PRO A 147 19.63 -4.46 0.96
CA PRO A 147 20.76 -5.24 0.49
C PRO A 147 20.32 -6.41 -0.41
N LYS A 148 21.14 -6.77 -1.40
CA LYS A 148 20.98 -7.99 -2.18
C LYS A 148 21.21 -9.23 -1.31
N ALA A 149 20.28 -10.19 -1.37
CA ALA A 149 20.40 -11.47 -0.68
C ALA A 149 20.62 -12.62 -1.69
N HIS A 150 21.88 -13.00 -1.88
CA HIS A 150 22.28 -14.06 -2.80
C HIS A 150 21.95 -15.44 -2.23
N LEU A 151 21.46 -16.33 -3.08
CA LEU A 151 21.35 -17.74 -2.74
C LEU A 151 22.76 -18.35 -2.65
N GLN A 152 23.07 -18.96 -1.51
CA GLN A 152 24.39 -19.54 -1.21
C GLN A 152 24.37 -21.07 -1.30
N GLU A 153 23.28 -21.68 -0.81
CA GLU A 153 23.15 -23.13 -0.73
C GLU A 153 21.68 -23.53 -0.86
N VAL A 154 21.46 -24.74 -1.37
CA VAL A 154 20.16 -25.40 -1.39
C VAL A 154 20.30 -26.79 -0.78
N SER A 155 19.30 -27.19 -0.01
CA SER A 155 19.28 -28.47 0.67
C SER A 155 17.89 -29.07 0.68
N TRP A 156 17.77 -30.39 0.61
CA TRP A 156 16.48 -31.09 0.78
C TRP A 156 16.42 -31.83 2.12
N MET A 157 17.21 -31.37 3.09
CA MET A 157 17.29 -31.99 4.41
C MET A 157 15.97 -31.93 5.19
N MET A 158 15.06 -30.98 4.91
CA MET A 158 13.71 -31.04 5.47
C MET A 158 12.97 -32.31 5.05
N HIS A 159 13.09 -32.76 3.79
CA HIS A 159 12.49 -34.03 3.36
C HIS A 159 13.17 -35.22 4.03
N HIS A 160 14.50 -35.17 4.19
CA HIS A 160 15.25 -36.20 4.91
C HIS A 160 14.82 -36.28 6.38
N LYS A 161 14.64 -35.13 7.04
CA LYS A 161 14.13 -35.04 8.41
C LYS A 161 12.73 -35.66 8.50
N ALA A 162 11.82 -35.27 7.62
CA ALA A 162 10.49 -35.87 7.57
C ALA A 162 10.56 -37.39 7.32
N GLY A 163 11.48 -37.87 6.47
CA GLY A 163 11.73 -39.29 6.27
C GLY A 163 12.17 -39.99 7.55
N ARG A 164 13.17 -39.43 8.25
CA ARG A 164 13.64 -39.97 9.53
C ARG A 164 12.53 -40.02 10.58
N ASP A 165 11.74 -38.97 10.67
CA ASP A 165 10.64 -38.87 11.63
C ASP A 165 9.54 -39.91 11.35
N ASN A 166 9.37 -40.34 10.10
CA ASN A 166 8.32 -41.29 9.70
C ASN A 166 8.79 -42.75 9.64
N VAL A 167 9.99 -43.03 9.12
CA VAL A 167 10.48 -44.40 8.87
C VAL A 167 11.82 -44.74 9.54
N GLY A 168 12.37 -43.82 10.35
CA GLY A 168 13.68 -43.97 10.97
C GLY A 168 14.84 -43.74 10.00
N GLU A 169 16.08 -43.92 10.48
CA GLU A 169 17.30 -43.68 9.68
C GLU A 169 17.43 -44.66 8.49
N GLN A 170 17.04 -45.93 8.68
CA GLN A 170 17.06 -46.97 7.65
C GLN A 170 15.83 -46.83 6.74
N GLY A 171 15.83 -45.81 5.87
CA GLY A 171 14.74 -45.56 4.92
C GLY A 171 14.41 -44.09 4.71
N ALA A 172 15.00 -43.21 5.52
CA ALA A 172 14.75 -41.77 5.45
C ALA A 172 15.06 -41.19 4.06
N LEU A 173 16.13 -41.64 3.41
CA LEU A 173 16.55 -41.14 2.12
C LEU A 173 15.58 -41.57 1.01
N GLU A 174 15.16 -42.84 1.00
CA GLU A 174 14.18 -43.38 0.07
C GLU A 174 12.84 -42.66 0.23
N TRP A 175 12.40 -42.49 1.47
CA TRP A 175 11.17 -41.79 1.80
C TRP A 175 11.23 -40.32 1.39
N ALA A 176 12.32 -39.61 1.69
CA ALA A 176 12.50 -38.20 1.37
C ALA A 176 12.43 -37.92 -0.14
N ALA A 177 13.04 -38.80 -0.91
CA ALA A 177 13.06 -38.66 -2.35
C ALA A 177 11.76 -39.14 -3.01
N ALA A 178 11.06 -40.13 -2.43
CA ALA A 178 9.68 -40.45 -2.83
C ALA A 178 8.72 -39.28 -2.56
N LEU A 179 8.86 -38.62 -1.41
CA LEU A 179 8.10 -37.40 -1.09
C LEU A 179 8.45 -36.26 -2.06
N SER A 180 9.72 -36.07 -2.38
CA SER A 180 10.16 -35.07 -3.36
C SER A 180 9.56 -35.36 -4.75
N ALA A 181 9.59 -36.62 -5.19
CA ALA A 181 8.97 -37.05 -6.43
C ALA A 181 7.46 -36.79 -6.47
N SER A 182 6.75 -37.15 -5.41
CA SER A 182 5.32 -36.88 -5.28
C SER A 182 5.01 -35.39 -5.35
N ARG A 183 5.78 -34.54 -4.65
CA ARG A 183 5.61 -33.08 -4.67
C ARG A 183 5.94 -32.46 -6.03
N SER A 184 6.93 -33.00 -6.74
CA SER A 184 7.22 -32.59 -8.11
C SER A 184 6.09 -32.91 -9.08
N LEU A 185 5.48 -34.10 -8.96
CA LEU A 185 4.29 -34.47 -9.73
C LEU A 185 3.10 -33.55 -9.42
N ASP A 186 2.88 -33.25 -8.14
CA ASP A 186 1.81 -32.35 -7.70
C ASP A 186 1.92 -30.96 -8.36
N GLY A 187 3.12 -30.43 -8.54
CA GLY A 187 3.32 -29.15 -9.24
C GLY A 187 3.06 -29.17 -10.75
N LEU A 188 2.83 -30.33 -11.37
CA LEU A 188 2.40 -30.43 -12.77
C LEU A 188 0.88 -30.30 -12.93
N SER A 189 0.11 -30.41 -11.84
CA SER A 189 -1.36 -30.42 -11.88
C SER A 189 -1.96 -29.18 -12.54
N ASP A 190 -1.38 -28.01 -12.29
CA ASP A 190 -1.85 -26.72 -12.79
C ASP A 190 -1.16 -26.28 -14.10
N LEU A 191 -0.19 -27.06 -14.61
CA LEU A 191 0.64 -26.65 -15.74
C LEU A 191 -0.15 -26.40 -17.03
N VAL A 192 -1.00 -27.34 -17.42
CA VAL A 192 -1.82 -27.21 -18.64
C VAL A 192 -2.85 -26.07 -18.51
N PRO A 193 -3.62 -25.96 -17.41
CA PRO A 193 -4.48 -24.80 -17.18
C PRO A 193 -3.74 -23.46 -17.29
N VAL A 194 -2.57 -23.32 -16.65
CA VAL A 194 -1.78 -22.08 -16.67
C VAL A 194 -1.30 -21.74 -18.09
N CYS A 195 -0.81 -22.72 -18.85
CA CYS A 195 -0.39 -22.50 -20.23
C CYS A 195 -1.59 -22.19 -21.16
N SER A 196 -2.80 -22.62 -20.82
CA SER A 196 -4.01 -22.33 -21.59
C SER A 196 -4.58 -20.92 -21.38
N LEU A 197 -4.07 -20.16 -20.39
CA LEU A 197 -4.49 -18.79 -20.14
C LEU A 197 -4.22 -17.90 -21.36
N LYS A 198 -5.17 -16.99 -21.62
CA LYS A 198 -5.07 -16.04 -22.73
C LYS A 198 -3.97 -15.01 -22.50
N GLU A 199 -3.79 -14.56 -21.26
CA GLU A 199 -2.68 -13.68 -20.90
C GLU A 199 -1.37 -14.47 -20.78
N LYS A 200 -0.38 -14.11 -21.61
CA LYS A 200 0.94 -14.72 -21.62
C LYS A 200 1.94 -13.88 -20.83
N GLY A 201 2.88 -14.53 -20.18
CA GLY A 201 3.95 -13.92 -19.38
C GLY A 201 4.28 -14.76 -18.15
N TRP A 202 4.78 -14.13 -17.10
CA TRP A 202 4.99 -14.78 -15.81
C TRP A 202 3.65 -15.21 -15.21
N GLN A 203 3.51 -16.52 -15.01
CA GLN A 203 2.34 -17.11 -14.39
C GLN A 203 2.77 -18.02 -13.24
N LEU A 204 1.97 -18.01 -12.20
CA LEU A 204 2.13 -18.91 -11.06
C LEU A 204 1.68 -20.30 -11.47
N THR A 205 2.60 -21.27 -11.51
CA THR A 205 2.25 -22.67 -11.79
C THR A 205 1.92 -23.44 -10.54
N HIS A 206 2.54 -23.11 -9.41
CA HIS A 206 2.26 -23.82 -8.16
C HIS A 206 2.59 -22.94 -6.96
N ALA A 207 1.72 -22.97 -5.95
CA ALA A 207 1.95 -22.35 -4.66
C ALA A 207 1.61 -23.33 -3.56
N ARG A 208 2.50 -23.45 -2.57
CA ARG A 208 2.27 -24.35 -1.43
C ARG A 208 2.77 -23.78 -0.13
N ASP A 209 1.99 -24.04 0.91
CA ASP A 209 2.35 -23.75 2.29
C ASP A 209 3.16 -24.92 2.84
N LEU A 210 4.41 -24.65 3.21
CA LEU A 210 5.33 -25.65 3.75
C LEU A 210 5.78 -25.21 5.15
N GLY A 211 5.05 -25.67 6.16
CA GLY A 211 5.20 -25.18 7.53
C GLY A 211 4.86 -23.70 7.60
N ASP A 212 5.78 -22.89 8.12
CA ASP A 212 5.57 -21.44 8.34
C ASP A 212 5.88 -20.59 7.11
N THR A 213 6.14 -21.20 5.95
CA THR A 213 6.59 -20.48 4.74
C THR A 213 5.83 -20.92 3.51
N LYS A 214 5.19 -19.95 2.85
CA LYS A 214 4.65 -20.11 1.50
C LYS A 214 5.78 -20.12 0.47
N ARG A 215 5.66 -20.98 -0.53
CA ARG A 215 6.64 -21.15 -1.60
C ARG A 215 5.92 -21.12 -2.94
N TRP A 216 6.49 -20.42 -3.92
CA TRP A 216 5.87 -20.23 -5.24
C TRP A 216 6.83 -20.67 -6.34
N THR A 217 6.28 -21.33 -7.34
CA THR A 217 6.94 -21.70 -8.61
C THR A 217 6.29 -20.90 -9.73
N GLY A 218 7.10 -20.13 -10.45
CA GLY A 218 6.67 -19.35 -11.60
C GLY A 218 7.21 -19.90 -12.91
N LEU A 219 6.43 -19.73 -13.97
CA LEU A 219 6.79 -20.10 -15.33
C LEU A 219 6.49 -18.93 -16.27
N LYS A 220 7.40 -18.63 -17.18
CA LYS A 220 7.17 -17.66 -18.24
C LYS A 220 6.49 -18.35 -19.43
N THR A 221 5.20 -18.04 -19.63
CA THR A 221 4.32 -18.64 -20.65
C THR A 221 4.40 -17.95 -22.02
N THR A 222 5.24 -16.93 -22.20
CA THR A 222 5.55 -16.38 -23.53
C THR A 222 6.58 -17.27 -24.22
N PHE A 223 6.15 -18.42 -24.73
CA PHE A 223 7.04 -19.34 -25.43
C PHE A 223 7.43 -18.81 -26.80
N LYS A 224 8.67 -19.10 -27.20
CA LYS A 224 9.18 -18.84 -28.54
C LYS A 224 9.99 -20.03 -29.02
N VAL A 225 9.92 -20.25 -30.32
CA VAL A 225 10.58 -21.39 -30.96
C VAL A 225 12.09 -21.34 -30.71
N ASN A 226 12.66 -22.44 -30.24
CA ASN A 226 14.09 -22.57 -29.88
C ASN A 226 14.62 -21.60 -28.79
N GLU A 227 13.76 -20.88 -28.06
CA GLU A 227 14.19 -20.11 -26.89
C GLU A 227 14.05 -20.97 -25.62
N PRO A 228 14.91 -20.77 -24.60
CA PRO A 228 14.78 -21.50 -23.36
C PRO A 228 13.50 -21.10 -22.62
N VAL A 229 12.86 -22.10 -22.01
CA VAL A 229 11.76 -21.87 -21.07
C VAL A 229 12.33 -21.34 -19.77
N GLU A 230 11.89 -20.14 -19.37
CA GLU A 230 12.30 -19.49 -18.12
C GLU A 230 11.32 -19.86 -17.00
N SER A 231 11.84 -20.32 -15.88
CA SER A 231 11.09 -20.58 -14.64
C SER A 231 11.81 -19.97 -13.45
N LEU A 232 11.08 -19.62 -12.39
CA LEU A 232 11.66 -19.04 -11.18
C LEU A 232 10.99 -19.58 -9.91
N SER A 233 11.63 -19.39 -8.76
CA SER A 233 11.02 -19.71 -7.47
C SER A 233 11.20 -18.59 -6.46
N ILE A 234 10.21 -18.47 -5.57
CA ILE A 234 10.14 -17.41 -4.57
C ILE A 234 9.80 -18.05 -3.23
N LEU A 235 10.43 -17.55 -2.17
CA LEU A 235 10.15 -17.95 -0.80
C LEU A 235 9.55 -16.78 -0.03
N GLY A 236 8.40 -17.00 0.63
CA GLY A 236 7.72 -15.95 1.41
C GLY A 236 8.56 -15.44 2.56
N LYS A 237 9.40 -16.32 3.11
CA LYS A 237 10.38 -15.96 4.14
C LYS A 237 11.32 -14.83 3.69
N GLN A 238 11.73 -14.81 2.42
CA GLN A 238 12.64 -13.78 1.90
C GLN A 238 11.98 -12.39 1.97
N VAL A 239 10.69 -12.30 1.66
CA VAL A 239 9.93 -11.06 1.76
C VAL A 239 9.87 -10.59 3.23
N TRP A 240 9.56 -11.51 4.13
CA TRP A 240 9.51 -11.24 5.56
C TRP A 240 10.86 -10.79 6.12
N GLU A 241 11.96 -11.38 5.66
CA GLU A 241 13.32 -10.99 6.05
C GLU A 241 13.63 -9.56 5.59
N VAL A 242 13.26 -9.18 4.37
CA VAL A 242 13.42 -7.80 3.89
C VAL A 242 12.56 -6.83 4.70
N PHE A 243 11.29 -7.17 4.96
CA PHE A 243 10.40 -6.34 5.77
C PHE A 243 10.90 -6.20 7.21
N GLY A 244 11.31 -7.29 7.85
CA GLY A 244 11.89 -7.30 9.18
C GLY A 244 13.20 -6.49 9.25
N TRP A 245 14.05 -6.62 8.24
CA TRP A 245 15.26 -5.83 8.10
C TRP A 245 14.96 -4.33 8.02
N MET A 246 14.01 -3.91 7.18
CA MET A 246 13.59 -2.51 7.06
C MET A 246 13.07 -1.93 8.38
N ARG A 247 12.37 -2.73 9.18
CA ARG A 247 11.91 -2.33 10.52
C ARG A 247 13.08 -2.18 11.50
N ALA A 248 14.04 -3.11 11.46
CA ALA A 248 15.21 -3.10 12.32
C ALA A 248 16.19 -1.96 11.99
N SER A 249 16.40 -1.67 10.71
CA SER A 249 17.28 -0.59 10.23
C SER A 249 16.72 0.82 10.47
N GLY A 250 15.49 0.92 10.99
CA GLY A 250 14.87 2.18 11.36
C GLY A 250 14.26 2.96 10.20
N HIS A 251 13.94 2.29 9.08
CA HIS A 251 13.21 2.93 7.99
C HIS A 251 11.89 3.53 8.52
N LYS A 252 11.72 4.85 8.37
CA LYS A 252 10.69 5.63 9.08
C LYS A 252 9.28 5.05 8.90
N SER A 253 8.94 4.70 7.65
CA SER A 253 7.62 4.15 7.31
C SER A 253 7.46 2.69 7.75
N ALA A 254 8.54 1.90 7.70
CA ALA A 254 8.48 0.48 8.02
C ALA A 254 8.27 0.25 9.52
N LYS A 255 9.00 1.01 10.35
CA LYS A 255 8.99 0.86 11.82
C LYS A 255 7.59 0.89 12.43
N ALA A 256 6.71 1.75 11.91
CA ALA A 256 5.35 1.93 12.38
C ALA A 256 4.31 1.15 11.57
N SER A 257 4.71 0.50 10.48
CA SER A 257 3.79 -0.24 9.62
C SER A 257 3.43 -1.61 10.20
N THR A 258 2.21 -2.05 9.91
CA THR A 258 1.72 -3.42 10.15
C THR A 258 1.72 -4.25 8.88
N GLY A 259 2.15 -3.67 7.76
CA GLY A 259 2.13 -4.34 6.47
C GLY A 259 2.55 -3.37 5.37
N TRP A 260 2.61 -3.88 4.15
CA TRP A 260 2.89 -3.07 2.97
C TRP A 260 2.31 -3.71 1.71
N THR A 261 2.10 -2.90 0.69
CA THR A 261 1.72 -3.30 -0.65
C THR A 261 2.63 -2.62 -1.66
N GLY A 262 2.88 -3.26 -2.78
CA GLY A 262 3.64 -2.62 -3.85
C GLY A 262 4.47 -3.59 -4.66
N ASN A 263 5.46 -3.02 -5.35
CA ASN A 263 6.35 -3.77 -6.23
C ASN A 263 7.68 -4.01 -5.53
N LEU A 264 7.99 -5.27 -5.23
CA LEU A 264 9.21 -5.67 -4.55
C LEU A 264 10.13 -6.45 -5.50
N THR A 265 11.34 -5.94 -5.72
CA THR A 265 12.33 -6.55 -6.61
C THR A 265 13.22 -7.54 -5.88
N LEU A 266 12.99 -8.84 -5.97
CA LEU A 266 13.82 -9.81 -5.24
C LEU A 266 14.89 -10.44 -6.12
N MET A 267 15.99 -10.84 -5.50
CA MET A 267 16.92 -11.79 -6.11
C MET A 267 16.35 -13.20 -5.99
N VAL A 268 16.10 -13.85 -7.12
CA VAL A 268 15.47 -15.17 -7.21
C VAL A 268 16.32 -16.11 -8.05
N PRO A 269 16.31 -17.42 -7.73
CA PRO A 269 16.88 -18.40 -8.62
C PRO A 269 15.95 -18.62 -9.82
N VAL A 270 16.56 -18.66 -11.00
CA VAL A 270 15.92 -18.84 -12.30
C VAL A 270 16.54 -20.04 -12.99
N LEU A 271 15.72 -20.87 -13.60
CA LEU A 271 16.15 -21.95 -14.46
C LEU A 271 15.74 -21.64 -15.90
N ASN A 272 16.70 -21.83 -16.80
CA ASN A 272 16.47 -21.75 -18.25
C ASN A 272 16.59 -23.16 -18.81
N THR A 273 15.49 -23.70 -19.31
CA THR A 273 15.41 -25.08 -19.80
C THR A 273 15.23 -25.10 -21.31
N ILE A 274 16.10 -25.81 -22.02
CA ILE A 274 15.98 -26.03 -23.46
C ILE A 274 16.11 -27.51 -23.74
N CYS A 275 15.20 -28.08 -24.53
CA CYS A 275 15.29 -29.48 -24.96
C CYS A 275 15.50 -29.57 -26.46
N LYS A 276 16.27 -30.58 -26.88
CA LYS A 276 16.53 -30.88 -28.28
C LYS A 276 16.28 -32.36 -28.52
N SER A 277 15.67 -32.67 -29.65
CA SER A 277 15.61 -34.05 -30.13
C SER A 277 16.90 -34.39 -30.87
N TYR A 278 17.37 -35.62 -30.71
CA TYR A 278 18.48 -36.16 -31.48
C TYR A 278 18.19 -37.62 -31.83
N THR A 279 18.71 -38.06 -32.98
CA THR A 279 18.60 -39.45 -33.40
C THR A 279 19.76 -40.23 -32.78
N ALA A 280 19.46 -41.15 -31.88
CA ALA A 280 20.51 -41.94 -31.25
C ALA A 280 20.98 -43.07 -32.18
N GLU A 281 22.30 -43.23 -32.31
CA GLU A 281 22.90 -44.40 -32.94
C GLU A 281 22.72 -45.62 -32.02
N ARG A 282 21.55 -46.24 -32.10
CA ARG A 282 21.24 -47.64 -31.72
C ARG A 282 21.94 -48.18 -30.46
N GLU A 283 21.79 -47.53 -29.31
CA GLU A 283 21.98 -48.18 -28.01
C GLU A 283 20.63 -48.52 -27.37
N ASN A 284 20.32 -49.82 -27.34
CA ASN A 284 19.07 -50.43 -26.84
C ASN A 284 18.91 -50.40 -25.31
N THR A 285 19.64 -49.58 -24.57
CA THR A 285 19.38 -49.46 -23.14
C THR A 285 18.35 -48.37 -22.90
N ALA A 286 17.13 -48.80 -22.55
CA ALA A 286 16.13 -47.97 -21.88
C ALA A 286 16.74 -47.53 -20.55
N ARG A 287 17.54 -46.47 -20.59
CA ARG A 287 18.11 -45.88 -19.40
C ARG A 287 17.07 -44.95 -18.80
N LEU A 288 16.89 -45.07 -17.49
CA LEU A 288 16.18 -44.09 -16.69
C LEU A 288 16.79 -42.70 -16.90
N ALA A 289 16.01 -41.66 -16.64
CA ALA A 289 16.46 -40.29 -16.84
C ALA A 289 17.71 -39.98 -16.00
N THR A 290 18.83 -39.71 -16.68
CA THR A 290 20.11 -39.37 -16.04
C THR A 290 20.34 -37.87 -16.11
N ALA A 291 20.75 -37.26 -14.99
CA ALA A 291 21.15 -35.87 -14.94
C ALA A 291 22.68 -35.76 -14.86
N THR A 292 23.33 -35.05 -15.79
CA THR A 292 24.80 -34.87 -15.78
C THR A 292 25.17 -33.39 -15.67
N PHE A 293 26.00 -33.06 -14.67
CA PHE A 293 26.47 -31.69 -14.43
C PHE A 293 27.62 -31.33 -15.36
N HIS A 294 27.54 -30.15 -15.99
CA HIS A 294 28.55 -29.61 -16.89
C HIS A 294 28.99 -28.23 -16.38
N GLY A 295 30.18 -28.14 -15.80
CA GLY A 295 30.74 -26.88 -15.30
C GLY A 295 32.17 -27.03 -14.83
N GLU A 296 33.12 -26.68 -15.71
CA GLU A 296 34.55 -26.66 -15.41
C GLU A 296 35.09 -25.23 -15.24
N GLU A 297 34.45 -24.22 -15.83
CA GLU A 297 34.89 -22.81 -15.78
C GLU A 297 33.84 -21.89 -15.14
N VAL A 298 34.30 -20.97 -14.28
CA VAL A 298 33.49 -19.98 -13.52
C VAL A 298 32.88 -18.88 -14.43
N SER A 299 33.24 -18.84 -15.71
CA SER A 299 32.87 -17.81 -16.68
C SER A 299 31.48 -18.00 -17.29
N GLU A 300 31.01 -19.24 -17.41
CA GLU A 300 29.72 -19.59 -18.04
C GLU A 300 28.67 -20.01 -17.00
N PRO A 301 27.38 -19.66 -17.17
CA PRO A 301 26.33 -20.13 -16.26
C PRO A 301 26.35 -21.67 -16.09
N PRO A 302 26.32 -22.17 -14.84
CA PRO A 302 26.37 -23.61 -14.59
C PRO A 302 25.10 -24.29 -15.12
N ARG A 303 25.28 -25.46 -15.73
CA ARG A 303 24.21 -26.22 -16.37
C ARG A 303 24.32 -27.71 -16.11
N PHE A 304 23.22 -28.41 -16.27
CA PHE A 304 23.18 -29.86 -16.31
C PHE A 304 22.25 -30.34 -17.42
N THR A 305 22.50 -31.53 -17.97
CA THR A 305 21.63 -32.14 -18.97
C THR A 305 20.81 -33.25 -18.34
N VAL A 306 19.58 -33.43 -18.80
CA VAL A 306 18.65 -34.50 -18.43
C VAL A 306 18.26 -35.23 -19.71
N ASP A 307 18.60 -36.50 -19.82
CA ASP A 307 18.13 -37.36 -20.91
C ASP A 307 16.78 -37.97 -20.51
N LEU A 308 15.70 -37.67 -21.24
CA LEU A 308 14.36 -38.19 -20.96
C LEU A 308 14.06 -39.49 -21.73
N GLY A 309 15.02 -40.01 -22.48
CA GLY A 309 14.88 -41.19 -23.31
C GLY A 309 14.10 -40.94 -24.60
N SER A 310 13.60 -42.01 -25.20
CA SER A 310 12.78 -41.94 -26.42
C SER A 310 11.34 -42.28 -26.13
N ARG A 311 10.43 -41.71 -26.94
CA ARG A 311 9.03 -42.13 -26.95
C ARG A 311 8.93 -43.56 -27.46
N LYS A 312 8.06 -44.38 -26.85
CA LYS A 312 7.79 -45.75 -27.31
C LYS A 312 7.46 -45.76 -28.81
N GLY A 313 8.31 -46.44 -29.60
CA GLY A 313 8.18 -46.54 -31.05
C GLY A 313 8.84 -45.42 -31.87
N SER A 314 9.53 -44.46 -31.23
CA SER A 314 10.35 -43.44 -31.91
C SER A 314 11.84 -43.67 -31.65
N PRO A 315 12.72 -43.53 -32.67
CA PRO A 315 14.17 -43.52 -32.48
C PRO A 315 14.69 -42.17 -31.96
N GLU A 316 13.84 -41.15 -31.89
CA GLU A 316 14.22 -39.82 -31.39
C GLU A 316 14.30 -39.83 -29.86
N ARG A 317 15.47 -39.45 -29.35
CA ARG A 317 15.69 -39.18 -27.93
C ARG A 317 15.63 -37.69 -27.68
N ILE A 318 15.24 -37.29 -26.47
CA ILE A 318 15.16 -35.89 -26.08
C ILE A 318 16.11 -35.65 -24.90
N GLU A 319 17.07 -34.76 -25.11
CA GLU A 319 17.96 -34.25 -24.07
C GLU A 319 17.58 -32.81 -23.75
N CYS A 320 17.47 -32.52 -22.46
CA CYS A 320 17.14 -31.20 -21.95
C CYS A 320 18.31 -30.61 -21.17
N THR A 321 18.76 -29.44 -21.56
CA THR A 321 19.76 -28.66 -20.82
C THR A 321 19.06 -27.68 -19.90
N VAL A 322 19.33 -27.79 -18.60
CA VAL A 322 18.86 -26.86 -17.57
C VAL A 322 20.04 -26.00 -17.14
N THR A 323 19.89 -24.69 -17.25
CA THR A 323 20.91 -23.71 -16.84
C THR A 323 20.41 -22.93 -15.63
N PHE A 324 21.17 -22.94 -14.56
CA PHE A 324 20.82 -22.24 -13.32
C PHE A 324 21.45 -20.84 -13.30
N ARG A 325 20.66 -19.84 -12.89
CA ARG A 325 21.11 -18.45 -12.74
C ARG A 325 20.41 -17.80 -11.56
N GLN A 326 21.00 -16.73 -11.03
CA GLN A 326 20.30 -15.80 -10.15
C GLN A 326 19.93 -14.54 -10.93
N ALA A 327 18.72 -14.03 -10.74
CA ALA A 327 18.24 -12.81 -11.40
C ALA A 327 17.46 -11.92 -10.43
N LEU A 328 17.42 -10.62 -10.73
CA LEU A 328 16.48 -9.71 -10.10
C LEU A 328 15.16 -9.74 -10.87
N HIS A 329 14.06 -9.83 -10.14
CA HIS A 329 12.70 -9.82 -10.70
C HIS A 329 11.77 -9.03 -9.78
N SER A 330 10.88 -8.22 -10.36
CA SER A 330 9.89 -7.42 -9.64
C SER A 330 8.62 -8.21 -9.43
N PHE A 331 8.11 -8.25 -8.20
CA PHE A 331 6.88 -8.94 -7.85
C PHE A 331 5.85 -7.97 -7.29
N GLY A 332 4.58 -8.19 -7.60
CA GLY A 332 3.49 -7.58 -6.83
C GLY A 332 3.40 -8.26 -5.48
N LEU A 333 3.26 -7.46 -4.41
CA LEU A 333 3.30 -7.95 -3.05
C LEU A 333 2.19 -7.37 -2.20
N TRP A 334 1.67 -8.20 -1.30
CA TRP A 334 0.81 -7.79 -0.20
C TRP A 334 1.19 -8.46 1.13
N ILE A 335 1.44 -7.64 2.16
CA ILE A 335 1.40 -8.05 3.58
C ILE A 335 0.31 -7.21 4.26
N VAL A 336 -0.76 -7.86 4.73
CA VAL A 336 -1.85 -7.20 5.48
C VAL A 336 -1.72 -7.50 6.95
N ASP A 337 -1.72 -6.49 7.82
CA ASP A 337 -1.88 -6.70 9.28
C ASP A 337 -1.00 -7.79 9.89
N MET A 338 0.26 -7.84 9.43
CA MET A 338 1.26 -8.85 9.80
C MET A 338 0.86 -10.30 9.47
N ALA A 339 -0.17 -10.50 8.64
CA ALA A 339 -0.56 -11.79 8.09
C ALA A 339 0.44 -12.28 7.04
N ASP A 340 0.25 -13.53 6.60
CA ASP A 340 1.12 -14.16 5.62
C ASP A 340 1.26 -13.35 4.33
N VAL A 341 2.47 -13.42 3.78
CA VAL A 341 2.84 -12.78 2.53
C VAL A 341 2.03 -13.39 1.39
N ASP A 342 1.40 -12.53 0.60
CA ASP A 342 0.83 -12.85 -0.71
C ASP A 342 1.67 -12.20 -1.81
N ILE A 343 2.04 -13.00 -2.82
CA ILE A 343 2.92 -12.59 -3.91
C ILE A 343 2.25 -12.90 -5.24
N SER A 344 2.32 -11.93 -6.14
CA SER A 344 1.92 -12.09 -7.53
C SER A 344 3.09 -11.82 -8.47
N GLN A 345 3.39 -12.79 -9.32
CA GLN A 345 4.42 -12.70 -10.35
C GLN A 345 4.00 -11.83 -11.55
N ASN A 346 2.70 -11.59 -11.70
CA ASN A 346 2.13 -10.77 -12.77
C ASN A 346 1.56 -9.44 -12.26
N HIS A 347 1.98 -9.03 -11.05
CA HIS A 347 1.51 -7.83 -10.35
C HIS A 347 -0.02 -7.74 -10.27
N TYR A 348 -0.68 -8.86 -9.98
CA TYR A 348 -2.14 -9.01 -9.95
C TYR A 348 -2.77 -8.61 -11.29
N ASN A 349 -2.25 -9.22 -12.36
CA ASN A 349 -2.65 -9.03 -13.76
C ASN A 349 -2.36 -7.62 -14.33
N GLN A 350 -1.37 -6.90 -13.77
CA GLN A 350 -0.98 -5.58 -14.26
C GLN A 350 0.24 -5.63 -15.18
N LEU A 351 1.18 -6.54 -14.92
CA LEU A 351 2.47 -6.64 -15.64
C LEU A 351 2.84 -8.11 -15.83
N PHE A 352 2.68 -8.63 -17.04
CA PHE A 352 2.92 -10.05 -17.31
C PHE A 352 4.33 -10.34 -17.83
N ASP A 353 4.98 -9.42 -18.55
CA ASP A 353 6.28 -9.69 -19.20
C ASP A 353 7.42 -8.86 -18.60
N GLU A 354 7.53 -8.90 -17.27
CA GLU A 354 8.62 -8.25 -16.56
C GLU A 354 9.97 -8.91 -16.91
N LYS A 355 10.95 -8.08 -17.29
CA LYS A 355 12.27 -8.56 -17.73
C LYS A 355 13.14 -8.97 -16.54
N LEU A 356 13.74 -10.16 -16.63
CA LEU A 356 14.76 -10.61 -15.69
C LEU A 356 16.08 -9.86 -15.89
N ILE A 357 16.69 -9.44 -14.77
CA ILE A 357 18.05 -8.88 -14.77
C ILE A 357 19.00 -9.92 -14.17
N TYR A 358 19.57 -10.74 -15.04
CA TYR A 358 20.51 -11.79 -14.66
C TYR A 358 21.78 -11.23 -14.01
N GLN A 359 22.18 -11.85 -12.91
CA GLN A 359 23.47 -11.56 -12.27
C GLN A 359 24.59 -12.39 -12.92
N ARG A 360 25.83 -12.01 -12.65
CA ARG A 360 27.00 -12.80 -13.05
C ARG A 360 27.03 -14.11 -12.26
N PRO A 361 27.41 -15.25 -12.89
CA PRO A 361 27.57 -16.51 -12.18
C PRO A 361 28.51 -16.37 -10.98
N ALA A 362 28.13 -16.94 -9.85
CA ALA A 362 28.95 -17.05 -8.65
C ALA A 362 29.36 -18.51 -8.42
N ILE A 363 30.43 -18.76 -7.66
CA ILE A 363 30.91 -20.12 -7.36
C ILE A 363 29.81 -20.97 -6.69
N GLN A 364 28.97 -20.34 -5.86
CA GLN A 364 27.83 -20.96 -5.20
C GLN A 364 26.81 -21.53 -6.19
N ASP A 365 26.64 -20.89 -7.36
CA ASP A 365 25.70 -21.33 -8.39
C ASP A 365 26.09 -22.72 -8.92
N TYR A 366 27.38 -23.05 -8.99
CA TYR A 366 27.88 -24.37 -9.43
C TYR A 366 27.54 -25.46 -8.42
N ASN A 367 27.71 -25.17 -7.13
CA ASN A 367 27.37 -26.10 -6.06
C ASN A 367 25.86 -26.36 -6.02
N ILE A 368 25.06 -25.31 -6.15
CA ILE A 368 23.59 -25.40 -6.23
C ILE A 368 23.18 -26.23 -7.44
N THR A 369 23.76 -25.98 -8.61
CA THR A 369 23.45 -26.70 -9.85
C THR A 369 23.82 -28.18 -9.76
N ARG A 370 24.98 -28.50 -9.18
CA ARG A 370 25.41 -29.89 -8.95
C ARG A 370 24.45 -30.62 -8.01
N ALA A 371 24.06 -29.98 -6.91
CA ALA A 371 23.10 -30.54 -5.96
C ALA A 371 21.72 -30.74 -6.60
N LEU A 372 21.27 -29.76 -7.39
CA LEU A 372 20.01 -29.83 -8.13
C LEU A 372 20.02 -30.93 -9.19
N ALA A 373 21.12 -31.12 -9.91
CA ALA A 373 21.27 -32.22 -10.87
C ALA A 373 21.13 -33.59 -10.19
N ALA A 374 21.87 -33.81 -9.10
CA ALA A 374 21.78 -35.05 -8.32
C ALA A 374 20.38 -35.29 -7.76
N GLN A 375 19.72 -34.25 -7.24
CA GLN A 375 18.34 -34.36 -6.76
C GLN A 375 17.36 -34.65 -7.89
N THR A 376 17.54 -34.04 -9.06
CA THR A 376 16.69 -34.24 -10.25
C THR A 376 16.77 -35.68 -10.73
N GLU A 377 17.96 -36.25 -10.88
CA GLU A 377 18.16 -37.67 -11.22
C GLU A 377 17.47 -38.60 -10.21
N SER A 378 17.67 -38.31 -8.91
CA SER A 378 17.09 -39.09 -7.81
C SER A 378 15.55 -39.08 -7.82
N VAL A 379 14.97 -37.94 -8.21
CA VAL A 379 13.53 -37.71 -8.25
C VAL A 379 12.90 -38.33 -9.48
N LEU A 380 13.43 -38.07 -10.68
CA LEU A 380 12.89 -38.63 -11.93
C LEU A 380 12.87 -40.16 -11.90
N THR A 381 13.94 -40.77 -11.39
CA THR A 381 14.03 -42.22 -11.20
C THR A 381 12.94 -42.78 -10.28
N ARG A 382 12.50 -42.01 -9.28
CA ARG A 382 11.45 -42.44 -8.34
C ARG A 382 10.06 -42.10 -8.83
N MET A 383 9.89 -41.01 -9.57
CA MET A 383 8.61 -40.68 -10.19
C MET A 383 8.18 -41.78 -11.19
N ASP A 384 9.13 -42.39 -11.89
CA ASP A 384 8.90 -43.57 -12.73
C ASP A 384 8.23 -44.72 -11.96
N ARG A 385 8.68 -44.95 -10.72
CA ARG A 385 8.12 -45.99 -9.85
C ARG A 385 6.78 -45.64 -9.20
N LEU A 386 6.39 -44.36 -9.20
CA LEU A 386 5.08 -43.93 -8.68
C LEU A 386 3.96 -44.20 -9.68
N MET A 387 4.28 -44.40 -10.96
CA MET A 387 3.32 -44.73 -12.01
C MET A 387 3.26 -46.25 -12.16
N MET A 388 2.08 -46.84 -11.97
CA MET A 388 1.93 -48.30 -11.83
C MET A 388 2.02 -49.08 -13.15
N ASP A 389 1.65 -48.47 -14.28
CA ASP A 389 1.37 -49.20 -15.53
C ASP A 389 2.28 -48.81 -16.71
N GLU A 390 2.92 -47.63 -16.68
CA GLU A 390 3.73 -47.11 -17.78
C GLU A 390 4.90 -46.27 -17.27
N GLU A 391 6.00 -46.25 -18.02
CA GLU A 391 7.16 -45.38 -17.75
C GLU A 391 6.72 -43.91 -17.67
N ILE A 392 7.30 -43.15 -16.74
CA ILE A 392 6.93 -41.73 -16.57
C ILE A 392 7.15 -40.93 -17.84
N SER A 393 8.16 -41.29 -18.64
CA SER A 393 8.46 -40.69 -19.94
C SER A 393 7.18 -40.56 -20.78
N HIS A 394 6.36 -41.62 -20.86
CA HIS A 394 5.11 -41.62 -21.61
C HIS A 394 4.12 -40.56 -21.13
N TYR A 395 3.94 -40.41 -19.82
CA TYR A 395 3.07 -39.38 -19.25
C TYR A 395 3.61 -37.96 -19.49
N LEU A 396 4.93 -37.75 -19.39
CA LEU A 396 5.54 -36.46 -19.71
C LEU A 396 5.33 -36.09 -21.18
N PHE A 397 5.44 -37.06 -22.10
CA PHE A 397 5.13 -36.87 -23.52
C PHE A 397 3.65 -36.52 -23.74
N HIS A 398 2.72 -37.16 -23.02
CA HIS A 398 1.29 -36.80 -23.10
C HIS A 398 1.02 -35.38 -22.63
N ILE A 399 1.65 -34.94 -21.53
CA ILE A 399 1.54 -33.55 -21.08
C ILE A 399 2.15 -32.61 -22.12
N ALA A 400 3.32 -32.94 -22.68
CA ALA A 400 3.96 -32.15 -23.73
C ALA A 400 3.09 -32.03 -24.99
N HIS A 401 2.39 -33.10 -25.39
CA HIS A 401 1.44 -33.05 -26.50
C HIS A 401 0.24 -32.18 -26.17
N LYS A 402 -0.30 -32.31 -24.95
CA LYS A 402 -1.41 -31.47 -24.50
C LYS A 402 -1.04 -29.99 -24.45
N LEU A 403 0.21 -29.68 -24.11
CA LEU A 403 0.76 -28.32 -24.13
C LEU A 403 0.80 -27.73 -25.55
N GLN A 404 1.15 -28.54 -26.57
CA GLN A 404 1.10 -28.12 -27.98
C GLN A 404 -0.34 -27.83 -28.44
N GLU A 405 -1.33 -28.57 -27.94
CA GLU A 405 -2.75 -28.32 -28.26
C GLU A 405 -3.25 -26.99 -27.69
N VAL A 406 -2.83 -26.62 -26.47
CA VAL A 406 -3.32 -25.41 -25.79
C VAL A 406 -2.51 -24.16 -26.12
N ASP A 407 -1.25 -24.30 -26.55
CA ASP A 407 -0.40 -23.18 -26.95
C ASP A 407 0.32 -23.45 -28.27
N SER A 408 -0.15 -22.78 -29.33
CA SER A 408 0.42 -22.86 -30.69
C SER A 408 1.88 -22.42 -30.80
N ALA A 409 2.45 -21.75 -29.79
CA ALA A 409 3.87 -21.40 -29.76
C ALA A 409 4.78 -22.61 -29.49
N ILE A 410 4.24 -23.67 -28.88
CA ILE A 410 4.94 -24.94 -28.63
C ILE A 410 4.69 -25.84 -29.84
N LYS A 411 5.74 -26.09 -30.63
CA LYS A 411 5.64 -26.77 -31.94
C LYS A 411 6.16 -28.20 -31.96
N SER A 412 6.82 -28.64 -30.89
CA SER A 412 7.43 -29.97 -30.83
C SER A 412 7.33 -30.60 -29.44
N ASP A 413 7.47 -31.92 -29.39
CA ASP A 413 7.55 -32.68 -28.12
C ASP A 413 8.74 -32.21 -27.28
N ALA A 414 9.85 -31.83 -27.90
CA ALA A 414 11.02 -31.27 -27.20
C ALA A 414 10.67 -29.93 -26.51
N GLU A 415 10.00 -29.01 -27.21
CA GLU A 415 9.57 -27.74 -26.61
C GLU A 415 8.55 -27.96 -25.49
N GLY A 416 7.59 -28.88 -25.66
CA GLY A 416 6.63 -29.23 -24.62
C GLY A 416 7.29 -29.85 -23.39
N LEU A 417 8.25 -30.75 -23.59
CA LEU A 417 9.03 -31.36 -22.50
C LEU A 417 9.94 -30.35 -21.80
N ALA A 418 10.42 -29.32 -22.50
CA ALA A 418 11.17 -28.23 -21.87
C ALA A 418 10.32 -27.51 -20.81
N VAL A 419 9.03 -27.28 -21.11
CA VAL A 419 8.07 -26.68 -20.17
C VAL A 419 7.79 -27.61 -18.98
N VAL A 420 7.57 -28.89 -19.24
CA VAL A 420 7.32 -29.90 -18.20
C VAL A 420 8.53 -30.03 -17.27
N LEU A 421 9.74 -30.17 -17.82
CA LEU A 421 10.96 -30.33 -17.04
C LEU A 421 11.32 -29.04 -16.29
N ALA A 422 11.17 -27.86 -16.91
CA ALA A 422 11.34 -26.59 -16.21
C ALA A 422 10.46 -26.53 -14.95
N THR A 423 9.21 -26.94 -15.08
CA THR A 423 8.27 -26.97 -13.96
C THR A 423 8.69 -27.96 -12.87
N ILE A 424 9.05 -29.20 -13.23
CA ILE A 424 9.52 -30.21 -12.27
C ILE A 424 10.74 -29.72 -11.48
N VAL A 425 11.77 -29.26 -12.19
CA VAL A 425 13.06 -28.89 -11.59
C VAL A 425 12.91 -27.59 -10.79
N GLN A 426 12.14 -26.61 -11.28
CA GLN A 426 11.88 -25.39 -10.54
C GLN A 426 11.07 -25.66 -9.26
N ASN A 427 10.14 -26.59 -9.32
CA ASN A 427 9.36 -27.00 -8.16
C ASN A 427 10.25 -27.72 -7.12
N LEU A 428 11.19 -28.57 -7.56
CA LEU A 428 12.21 -29.14 -6.67
C LEU A 428 13.03 -28.07 -5.96
N LEU A 429 13.45 -27.04 -6.70
CA LEU A 429 14.19 -25.92 -6.14
C LEU A 429 13.33 -25.08 -5.17
N SER A 430 12.05 -24.91 -5.47
CA SER A 430 11.08 -24.25 -4.58
C SER A 430 10.93 -25.03 -3.28
N TYR A 431 10.95 -26.36 -3.32
CA TYR A 431 10.87 -27.21 -2.13
C TYR A 431 12.18 -27.41 -1.37
N SER A 432 13.30 -26.89 -1.87
CA SER A 432 14.56 -26.90 -1.11
C SER A 432 14.53 -25.91 0.06
N ASP A 433 15.27 -26.23 1.11
CA ASP A 433 15.73 -25.28 2.11
C ASP A 433 16.83 -24.42 1.48
N GLN A 434 16.54 -23.14 1.31
CA GLN A 434 17.44 -22.18 0.67
C GLN A 434 18.17 -21.37 1.72
N THR A 435 19.50 -21.45 1.74
CA THR A 435 20.35 -20.59 2.57
C THR A 435 20.78 -19.39 1.74
N ARG A 436 20.47 -18.18 2.23
CA ARG A 436 20.82 -16.92 1.57
C ARG A 436 21.85 -16.14 2.39
N THR A 437 22.58 -15.24 1.74
CA THR A 437 23.44 -14.28 2.44
C THR A 437 22.59 -13.48 3.42
N ALA A 438 23.01 -13.46 4.69
CA ALA A 438 22.33 -12.69 5.72
C ALA A 438 22.30 -11.20 5.34
N LEU A 439 21.17 -10.55 5.56
CA LEU A 439 21.05 -9.12 5.34
C LEU A 439 21.93 -8.39 6.38
N PRO A 440 22.92 -7.56 5.97
CA PRO A 440 23.78 -6.81 6.88
C PRO A 440 22.96 -5.85 7.74
N SER A 441 23.42 -5.41 8.92
CA SER A 441 22.65 -4.50 9.78
C SER A 441 22.40 -3.11 9.18
N GLU A 442 23.21 -2.71 8.19
CA GLU A 442 23.16 -1.41 7.54
C GLU A 442 23.15 -1.57 6.01
N LEU A 443 22.72 -0.53 5.31
CA LEU A 443 22.71 -0.53 3.84
C LEU A 443 24.16 -0.55 3.31
N PRO A 444 24.50 -1.44 2.35
CA PRO A 444 25.81 -1.46 1.72
C PRO A 444 26.19 -0.10 1.11
N LYS A 445 27.49 0.18 1.02
CA LYS A 445 28.01 1.37 0.35
C LYS A 445 28.09 1.21 -1.17
N ASP A 446 28.26 -0.01 -1.65
CA ASP A 446 28.30 -0.31 -3.09
C ASP A 446 26.87 -0.32 -3.64
N SER A 447 26.61 0.49 -4.66
CA SER A 447 25.31 0.53 -5.34
C SER A 447 24.96 -0.78 -6.03
N ASN A 448 25.97 -1.59 -6.39
CA ASN A 448 25.75 -2.91 -6.96
C ASN A 448 25.18 -3.90 -5.96
N ASP A 449 25.32 -3.69 -4.66
CA ASP A 449 24.79 -4.56 -3.61
C ASP A 449 23.44 -4.07 -3.06
N ILE A 450 22.90 -3.00 -3.65
CA ILE A 450 21.61 -2.41 -3.26
C ILE A 450 20.56 -2.77 -4.30
N ILE A 451 19.41 -3.20 -3.81
CA ILE A 451 18.18 -3.32 -4.58
C ILE A 451 17.31 -2.10 -4.29
N THR A 452 16.72 -1.56 -5.35
CA THR A 452 15.73 -0.48 -5.25
C THR A 452 14.37 -1.02 -5.69
N SER A 453 13.33 -0.73 -4.92
CA SER A 453 11.96 -1.16 -5.23
C SER A 453 10.98 0.01 -5.07
N TYR A 454 10.04 0.11 -6.03
CA TYR A 454 9.08 1.20 -6.13
C TYR A 454 7.90 0.79 -7.04
N PRO A 455 6.66 1.27 -6.79
CA PRO A 455 6.23 2.02 -5.61
C PRO A 455 5.87 1.10 -4.44
N MET A 456 6.17 1.54 -3.22
CA MET A 456 5.74 0.88 -1.98
C MET A 456 4.73 1.75 -1.22
N GLN A 457 3.67 1.11 -0.77
CA GLN A 457 2.63 1.67 0.08
C GLN A 457 2.66 0.97 1.44
N TRP A 458 2.71 1.76 2.50
CA TRP A 458 2.82 1.24 3.87
C TRP A 458 1.45 1.19 4.51
N GLN A 459 1.09 0.05 5.06
CA GLN A 459 -0.09 -0.06 5.90
C GLN A 459 0.25 0.45 7.29
N LEU A 460 -0.29 1.61 7.63
CA LEU A 460 -0.19 2.20 8.95
C LEU A 460 -1.54 2.01 9.61
N TYR A 461 -1.60 1.25 10.71
CA TYR A 461 -2.80 1.27 11.56
C TYR A 461 -2.99 2.70 12.06
N ALA A 462 -4.04 3.37 11.57
CA ALA A 462 -4.62 4.53 12.21
C ALA A 462 -5.35 4.06 13.47
N SER A 463 -4.60 3.62 14.50
CA SER A 463 -5.20 3.62 15.83
C SER A 463 -5.42 5.06 16.25
N GLY A 464 -6.43 5.32 17.08
CA GLY A 464 -6.74 6.65 17.64
C GLY A 464 -5.55 7.43 18.24
N PRO A 465 -5.81 8.64 18.77
CA PRO A 465 -4.81 9.70 18.99
C PRO A 465 -3.55 9.19 19.72
N ARG A 466 -2.45 8.98 18.99
CA ARG A 466 -1.15 8.51 19.51
C ARG A 466 -0.23 9.65 19.92
N LEU A 467 -0.33 10.79 19.24
CA LEU A 467 0.51 11.95 19.52
C LEU A 467 -0.17 12.84 20.57
N LYS A 468 0.61 13.42 21.49
CA LYS A 468 0.09 14.33 22.54
C LYS A 468 -0.76 15.46 21.94
N TRP A 469 -0.46 15.91 20.72
CA TRP A 469 -1.26 16.92 20.02
C TRP A 469 -2.63 16.41 19.56
N GLN A 470 -2.78 15.12 19.27
CA GLN A 470 -4.07 14.54 18.89
C GLN A 470 -5.01 14.46 20.11
N TRP A 471 -4.46 14.21 21.32
CA TRP A 471 -5.21 14.40 22.57
C TRP A 471 -5.59 15.87 22.79
N ALA A 472 -4.71 16.81 22.44
CA ALA A 472 -5.08 18.22 22.45
C ALA A 472 -6.23 18.52 21.47
N SER A 473 -6.24 17.92 20.27
CA SER A 473 -7.36 18.03 19.32
C SER A 473 -8.67 17.45 19.88
N VAL A 474 -8.62 16.31 20.58
CA VAL A 474 -9.79 15.74 21.27
C VAL A 474 -10.27 16.66 22.40
N THR A 475 -9.36 17.23 23.19
CA THR A 475 -9.70 18.20 24.24
C THR A 475 -10.32 19.48 23.66
N ILE A 476 -9.76 20.00 22.56
CA ILE A 476 -10.33 21.15 21.84
C ILE A 476 -11.74 20.81 21.33
N LEU A 477 -11.92 19.62 20.77
CA LEU A 477 -13.23 19.16 20.33
C LEU A 477 -14.21 19.14 21.52
N ILE A 478 -13.84 18.53 22.65
CA ILE A 478 -14.68 18.50 23.87
C ILE A 478 -15.06 19.92 24.32
N VAL A 479 -14.10 20.86 24.32
CA VAL A 479 -14.36 22.26 24.69
C VAL A 479 -15.36 22.90 23.72
N VAL A 480 -15.19 22.72 22.41
CA VAL A 480 -16.12 23.23 21.40
C VAL A 480 -17.52 22.64 21.61
N ILE A 481 -17.62 21.34 21.88
CA ILE A 481 -18.88 20.65 22.18
C ILE A 481 -19.54 21.24 23.43
N CYS A 482 -18.79 21.43 24.52
CA CYS A 482 -19.30 22.05 25.74
C CYS A 482 -19.78 23.49 25.52
N CYS A 483 -19.05 24.29 24.75
CA CYS A 483 -19.45 25.65 24.39
C CYS A 483 -20.75 25.68 23.58
N LEU A 484 -20.91 24.77 22.61
CA LEU A 484 -22.13 24.66 21.81
C LEU A 484 -23.34 24.24 22.67
N ILE A 485 -23.15 23.25 23.54
CA ILE A 485 -24.20 22.80 24.47
C ILE A 485 -24.59 23.94 25.42
N SER A 486 -23.62 24.69 25.94
CA SER A 486 -23.88 25.86 26.79
C SER A 486 -24.61 26.97 26.05
N GLY A 487 -24.20 27.30 24.82
CA GLY A 487 -24.88 28.28 23.97
C GLY A 487 -26.32 27.86 23.65
N LEU A 488 -26.54 26.57 23.37
CA LEU A 488 -27.87 26.01 23.14
C LEU A 488 -28.74 26.07 24.41
N PHE A 489 -28.17 25.73 25.57
CA PHE A 489 -28.84 25.83 26.86
C PHE A 489 -29.26 27.28 27.14
N GLN A 490 -28.38 28.26 26.93
CA GLN A 490 -28.72 29.67 27.10
C GLN A 490 -29.80 30.14 26.12
N LEU A 491 -29.76 29.69 24.87
CA LEU A 491 -30.74 30.03 23.85
C LEU A 491 -32.13 29.44 24.18
N ILE A 492 -32.20 28.20 24.66
CA ILE A 492 -33.45 27.53 25.03
C ILE A 492 -34.00 28.08 26.35
N TRP A 493 -33.17 28.14 27.39
CA TRP A 493 -33.58 28.48 28.76
C TRP A 493 -33.83 29.98 28.93
N HIS A 494 -32.93 30.82 28.43
CA HIS A 494 -33.02 32.28 28.56
C HIS A 494 -33.69 32.97 27.36
N ARG A 495 -34.03 32.21 26.31
CA ARG A 495 -34.60 32.75 25.04
C ARG A 495 -33.77 33.92 24.49
N MET A 496 -32.45 33.81 24.58
CA MET A 496 -31.52 34.82 24.08
C MET A 496 -31.05 34.41 22.68
N ALA A 497 -31.48 35.15 21.66
CA ALA A 497 -30.75 35.16 20.39
C ALA A 497 -29.43 35.94 20.59
N PRO A 498 -28.33 35.56 19.91
CA PRO A 498 -27.20 36.49 19.76
C PRO A 498 -27.76 37.78 19.18
N GLY A 499 -27.61 38.90 19.90
CA GLY A 499 -28.19 40.16 19.42
C GLY A 499 -27.48 40.62 18.16
N ASP A 500 -28.15 41.36 17.28
CA ASP A 500 -27.59 41.88 16.01
C ASP A 500 -26.24 42.63 16.19
N TRP A 501 -25.94 43.06 17.42
CA TRP A 501 -24.67 43.64 17.85
C TRP A 501 -23.48 42.68 17.83
N THR A 502 -23.69 41.36 17.68
CA THR A 502 -22.61 40.36 17.49
C THR A 502 -22.24 40.15 16.03
N GLU A 503 -23.04 40.68 15.09
CA GLU A 503 -22.66 40.73 13.68
C GLU A 503 -21.73 41.92 13.44
N VAL A 504 -20.89 41.85 12.40
CA VAL A 504 -19.93 42.92 12.05
C VAL A 504 -20.55 44.32 12.05
N PRO A 505 -21.75 44.55 11.48
CA PRO A 505 -22.38 45.88 11.49
C PRO A 505 -22.74 46.38 12.89
N GLY A 506 -23.21 45.47 13.73
CA GLY A 506 -23.62 45.81 15.09
C GLY A 506 -22.45 45.96 16.06
N MET A 507 -21.35 45.22 15.84
CA MET A 507 -20.08 45.41 16.54
C MET A 507 -19.41 46.74 16.16
N MET A 508 -19.46 47.13 14.88
CA MET A 508 -19.03 48.46 14.42
C MET A 508 -19.86 49.58 15.06
N GLY A 509 -21.18 49.40 15.16
CA GLY A 509 -22.06 50.36 15.84
C GLY A 509 -21.75 50.54 17.34
N LEU A 510 -21.30 49.48 18.03
CA LEU A 510 -20.87 49.56 19.43
C LEU A 510 -19.49 50.21 19.60
N ALA A 511 -18.53 49.89 18.72
CA ALA A 511 -17.19 50.49 18.71
C ALA A 511 -17.22 52.00 18.42
N GLN A 512 -18.24 52.47 17.71
CA GLN A 512 -18.44 53.89 17.43
C GLN A 512 -19.20 54.62 18.55
N ALA A 513 -19.91 53.89 19.41
CA ALA A 513 -20.67 54.42 20.54
C ALA A 513 -19.91 54.37 21.89
N SER A 514 -18.74 53.74 21.95
CA SER A 514 -17.86 53.77 23.13
C SER A 514 -17.30 55.17 23.39
N PRO A 515 -17.00 55.53 24.66
CA PRO A 515 -16.45 56.85 25.00
C PRO A 515 -15.17 57.10 24.20
N LYS A 516 -15.06 58.27 23.55
CA LYS A 516 -13.79 58.70 22.96
C LYS A 516 -12.74 58.77 24.08
N LEU A 517 -11.59 58.15 23.87
CA LEU A 517 -10.44 58.19 24.78
C LEU A 517 -10.08 59.65 25.03
N THR A 518 -10.28 60.15 26.25
CA THR A 518 -10.04 61.57 26.60
C THR A 518 -8.56 61.88 26.87
N ASP A 519 -7.68 60.89 26.71
CA ASP A 519 -6.26 61.02 27.03
C ASP A 519 -5.40 60.92 25.76
N ILE A 520 -4.75 62.02 25.43
CA ILE A 520 -4.01 62.27 24.17
C ILE A 520 -2.86 61.26 24.01
N GLU A 521 -2.26 60.78 25.10
CA GLU A 521 -1.18 59.78 25.06
C GLU A 521 -1.66 58.37 24.65
N VAL A 522 -2.92 58.04 24.92
CA VAL A 522 -3.54 56.77 24.53
C VAL A 522 -4.07 56.85 23.09
N GLU A 523 -4.56 58.01 22.69
CA GLU A 523 -4.99 58.31 21.32
C GLU A 523 -3.80 58.27 20.34
N GLU A 524 -2.63 58.78 20.72
CA GLU A 524 -1.42 58.75 19.88
C GLU A 524 -0.85 57.34 19.71
N LYS A 525 -1.00 56.47 20.72
CA LYS A 525 -0.65 55.04 20.63
C LYS A 525 -1.66 54.24 19.80
N ALA A 526 -2.94 54.58 19.83
CA ALA A 526 -3.98 53.95 19.01
C ALA A 526 -3.90 54.38 17.54
N ASN A 527 -3.65 55.67 17.27
CA ASN A 527 -3.53 56.25 15.93
C ASN A 527 -2.28 55.78 15.15
N LYS A 528 -1.31 55.15 15.82
CA LYS A 528 -0.21 54.45 15.12
C LYS A 528 -0.68 53.20 14.36
N ARG A 529 -1.94 52.78 14.47
CA ARG A 529 -2.55 51.71 13.66
C ARG A 529 -3.56 52.26 12.62
N LEU A 530 -2.97 52.85 11.59
CA LEU A 530 -3.34 52.83 10.15
C LEU A 530 -4.47 53.71 9.55
N TYR A 531 -5.24 54.48 10.32
CA TYR A 531 -6.16 55.47 9.74
C TYR A 531 -6.18 56.75 10.58
N TYR A 532 -6.17 57.92 9.94
CA TYR A 532 -6.48 59.18 10.60
C TYR A 532 -7.84 59.68 10.13
N VAL A 533 -8.57 60.25 11.08
CA VAL A 533 -9.90 60.80 10.88
C VAL A 533 -9.74 62.30 10.65
N ASP A 534 -10.17 62.78 9.49
CA ASP A 534 -10.15 64.22 9.19
C ASP A 534 -11.57 64.80 9.34
N GLU A 535 -11.71 65.82 10.18
CA GLU A 535 -12.99 66.40 10.58
C GLU A 535 -13.18 67.73 9.84
N GLU A 536 -13.63 67.66 8.59
CA GLU A 536 -13.71 68.85 7.72
C GLU A 536 -14.92 69.76 8.03
N SER A 537 -15.93 69.28 8.77
CA SER A 537 -17.03 70.09 9.33
C SER A 537 -17.89 69.28 10.31
N LYS A 538 -18.69 69.98 11.14
CA LYS A 538 -19.52 69.40 12.24
C LYS A 538 -20.44 68.24 11.84
N ASP A 539 -20.71 68.04 10.56
CA ASP A 539 -21.66 67.02 10.08
C ASP A 539 -21.05 65.97 9.14
N LYS A 540 -19.71 65.96 8.91
CA LYS A 540 -19.06 64.94 8.09
C LYS A 540 -17.69 64.54 8.63
N ILE A 541 -17.50 63.23 8.75
CA ILE A 541 -16.23 62.60 9.13
C ILE A 541 -15.76 61.73 7.96
N MET A 542 -14.52 61.93 7.50
CA MET A 542 -13.90 61.10 6.47
C MET A 542 -12.74 60.27 7.05
N LEU A 543 -12.66 59.00 6.65
CA LEU A 543 -11.62 58.06 7.06
C LEU A 543 -10.63 57.86 5.92
N TRP A 544 -9.36 58.22 6.15
CA TRP A 544 -8.29 58.05 5.17
C TRP A 544 -7.37 56.89 5.56
N SER A 545 -7.09 56.00 4.60
CA SER A 545 -6.10 54.92 4.77
C SER A 545 -4.75 55.39 4.27
N LYS A 546 -3.66 54.99 4.93
CA LYS A 546 -2.30 55.27 4.47
C LYS A 546 -1.97 54.71 3.07
N ALA A 547 -2.82 53.80 2.54
CA ALA A 547 -2.69 53.28 1.18
C ALA A 547 -3.24 54.24 0.11
N SER A 548 -4.14 55.18 0.44
CA SER A 548 -4.68 56.13 -0.56
C SER A 548 -3.74 57.30 -0.86
N ASP A 549 -2.79 57.61 0.04
CA ASP A 549 -1.80 58.69 -0.15
C ASP A 549 -0.69 58.33 -1.16
N ARG A 550 -0.61 57.07 -1.61
CA ARG A 550 0.33 56.67 -2.68
C ARG A 550 -0.24 56.80 -4.11
N ALA A 551 -1.47 57.28 -4.25
CA ALA A 551 -2.14 57.45 -5.55
C ALA A 551 -2.43 58.93 -5.89
N ARG A 552 -1.71 59.87 -5.27
CA ARG A 552 -1.70 61.30 -5.67
C ARG A 552 -0.31 61.72 -6.12
#